data_AF-A0A957YYI7-F1
#
_entry.id   AF-A0A957YYI7-F1
#
_cell.length_a   1.000
_cell.length_b   1.000
_cell.length_c   1.000
_cell.angle_alpha   90.00
_cell.angle_beta   90.00
_cell.angle_gamma   90.00
#
_symmetry.space_group_name_H-M   'P 1'
#
loop_
_entity.id
_entity.type
_entity.pdbx_description
1 polymer ?
#
loop_
_entity_poly.entity_id
_entity_poly.type
_entity_poly.pdbx_seq_one_letter_code
_entity_poly.pdbx_strand_id
1 'polypeptide(L)'
;RVRVGMLEEDDANAKMAEIEANLAETWFAWYGSTTNGDAAYYRIQGPTVFIEYSPQSMGGSAIDHIHAMFRDPTNDYGMGLIGQ
;
A
#
# COMPACT_ATOMS: atom_id res chain seq x y z
N ARG A 1 -7.91 12.02 -11.44
CA ARG A 1 -6.54 12.28 -10.93
C ARG A 1 -6.36 11.44 -9.68
N VAL A 2 -5.50 10.43 -9.74
CA VAL A 2 -5.14 9.63 -8.56
C VAL A 2 -4.28 10.52 -7.68
N ARG A 3 -4.76 10.85 -6.47
CA ARG A 3 -3.96 11.60 -5.49
C ARG A 3 -3.26 10.58 -4.62
N VAL A 4 -1.94 10.45 -4.77
CA VAL A 4 -1.11 10.01 -3.65
C VAL A 4 -1.08 11.20 -2.69
N GLY A 5 -2.14 11.39 -1.90
CA GLY A 5 -2.35 12.58 -1.04
C GLY A 5 -1.33 12.75 0.09
N MET A 6 -0.25 11.98 0.05
CA MET A 6 0.88 11.99 0.97
C MET A 6 2.11 12.69 0.37
N LEU A 7 2.13 12.94 -0.95
CA LEU A 7 3.26 13.50 -1.68
C LEU A 7 2.87 14.82 -2.37
N GLU A 8 3.88 15.67 -2.62
CA GLU A 8 3.79 16.82 -3.52
C GLU A 8 3.52 16.31 -4.96
N GLU A 9 2.96 17.15 -5.85
CA GLU A 9 2.49 16.71 -7.18
C GLU A 9 3.63 16.14 -8.04
N ASP A 10 4.81 16.74 -8.04
CA ASP A 10 5.95 16.26 -8.83
C ASP A 10 6.49 14.93 -8.27
N ASP A 11 6.60 14.80 -6.94
CA ASP A 11 6.99 13.56 -6.26
C ASP A 11 5.97 12.44 -6.53
N ALA A 12 4.67 12.76 -6.46
CA ALA A 12 3.59 11.82 -6.75
C ALA A 12 3.64 11.37 -8.22
N ASN A 13 3.86 12.29 -9.16
CA ASN A 13 3.96 11.98 -10.58
C ASN A 13 5.15 11.05 -10.86
N ALA A 14 6.32 11.35 -10.27
CA ALA A 14 7.50 10.50 -10.38
C ALA A 14 7.24 9.10 -9.83
N LYS A 15 6.64 8.99 -8.64
CA LYS A 15 6.32 7.68 -8.05
C LYS A 15 5.29 6.91 -8.86
N MET A 16 4.28 7.58 -9.39
CA MET A 16 3.25 6.95 -10.23
C MET A 16 3.83 6.43 -11.54
N ALA A 17 4.74 7.17 -12.19
CA ALA A 17 5.40 6.70 -13.41
C ALA A 17 6.20 5.40 -13.18
N GLU A 18 6.89 5.30 -12.04
CA GLU A 18 7.61 4.09 -11.64
C GLU A 18 6.66 2.91 -11.38
N ILE A 19 5.54 3.14 -10.70
CA ILE A 19 4.52 2.12 -10.44
C ILE A 19 3.91 1.63 -11.76
N GLU A 20 3.55 2.54 -12.66
CA GLU A 20 2.96 2.22 -13.97
C GLU A 20 3.91 1.39 -14.83
N ALA A 21 5.21 1.69 -14.80
CA ALA A 21 6.23 0.92 -15.52
C ALA A 21 6.35 -0.54 -15.04
N ASN A 22 5.99 -0.83 -13.78
CA ASN A 22 6.10 -2.15 -13.15
C ASN A 22 4.74 -2.83 -12.91
N LEU A 23 3.66 -2.27 -13.47
CA LEU A 23 2.29 -2.72 -13.18
C LEU A 23 2.04 -4.18 -13.62
N ALA A 24 2.72 -4.64 -14.67
CA ALA A 24 2.60 -6.01 -15.17
C ALA A 24 3.08 -7.08 -14.15
N GLU A 25 3.94 -6.69 -13.22
CA GLU A 25 4.46 -7.52 -12.13
C GLU A 25 3.84 -7.10 -10.78
N THR A 26 2.63 -6.52 -10.79
CA THR A 26 1.92 -6.14 -9.56
C THR A 26 0.71 -7.03 -9.35
N TRP A 27 0.58 -7.57 -8.14
CA TRP A 27 -0.49 -8.51 -7.77
C TRP A 27 -1.39 -7.93 -6.68
N PHE A 28 -2.65 -8.33 -6.74
CA PHE A 28 -3.66 -8.03 -5.73
C PHE A 28 -4.02 -9.30 -4.96
N ALA A 29 -4.12 -9.18 -3.63
CA ALA A 29 -4.61 -10.23 -2.75
C ALA A 29 -5.74 -9.68 -1.86
N TRP A 30 -6.73 -10.52 -1.60
CA TRP A 30 -7.86 -10.23 -0.74
C TRP A 30 -8.09 -11.39 0.22
N TYR A 31 -8.47 -11.08 1.46
CA TYR A 31 -8.92 -12.05 2.44
C TYR A 31 -10.03 -11.47 3.31
N GLY A 32 -11.07 -12.25 3.59
CA GLY A 32 -12.21 -11.81 4.41
C GLY A 32 -13.47 -11.52 3.61
N SER A 33 -14.44 -10.89 4.27
CA SER A 33 -15.80 -10.68 3.75
C SER A 33 -15.82 -9.65 2.62
N THR A 34 -16.66 -9.87 1.60
CA THR A 34 -16.95 -8.88 0.55
C THR A 34 -18.20 -8.04 0.87
N THR A 35 -18.81 -8.24 2.03
CA THR A 35 -19.97 -7.48 2.51
C THR A 35 -19.51 -6.13 3.07
N ASN A 36 -20.23 -5.05 2.71
CA ASN A 36 -19.96 -3.73 3.25
C ASN A 36 -20.16 -3.71 4.78
N GLY A 37 -19.20 -3.15 5.51
CA GLY A 37 -19.23 -3.05 6.98
C GLY A 37 -18.49 -4.17 7.69
N ASP A 38 -18.11 -5.24 6.99
CA ASP A 38 -17.29 -6.31 7.57
C ASP A 38 -15.80 -6.02 7.42
N ALA A 39 -15.00 -6.64 8.29
CA ALA A 39 -13.55 -6.60 8.19
C ALA A 39 -13.06 -7.44 7.00
N ALA A 40 -12.09 -6.87 6.28
CA ALA A 40 -11.36 -7.54 5.22
C ALA A 40 -9.90 -7.08 5.23
N TYR A 41 -9.04 -7.89 4.66
CA TYR A 41 -7.65 -7.62 4.39
C TYR A 41 -7.46 -7.48 2.88
N TYR A 42 -6.65 -6.52 2.46
CA TYR A 42 -6.14 -6.50 1.10
C TYR A 42 -4.69 -6.08 1.03
N ARG A 43 -4.03 -6.54 -0.04
CA ARG A 43 -2.67 -6.14 -0.37
C ARG A 43 -2.50 -5.95 -1.86
N ILE A 44 -1.78 -4.91 -2.23
CA ILE A 44 -1.24 -4.68 -3.58
C ILE A 44 0.28 -4.79 -3.42
N GLN A 45 0.91 -5.69 -4.16
CA GLN A 45 2.34 -5.93 -4.05
C GLN A 45 2.95 -6.05 -5.45
N GLY A 46 3.95 -5.22 -5.73
CA GLY A 46 4.78 -5.27 -6.93
C GLY A 46 6.24 -4.92 -6.62
N PRO A 47 7.11 -4.82 -7.63
CA PRO A 47 8.53 -4.54 -7.45
C PRO A 47 8.82 -3.18 -6.80
N THR A 48 7.99 -2.17 -7.12
CA THR A 48 8.22 -0.77 -6.74
C THR A 48 7.15 -0.22 -5.79
N VAL A 49 6.18 -1.04 -5.40
CA VAL A 49 5.12 -0.62 -4.48
C VAL A 49 4.58 -1.78 -3.66
N PHE A 50 4.37 -1.51 -2.38
CA PHE A 50 3.61 -2.37 -1.48
C PHE A 50 2.57 -1.52 -0.75
N ILE A 51 1.30 -1.90 -0.87
CA ILE A 51 0.18 -1.29 -0.14
C ILE A 51 -0.54 -2.40 0.60
N GLU A 52 -0.77 -2.23 1.90
CA GLU A 52 -1.57 -3.17 2.68
C GLU A 52 -2.60 -2.42 3.52
N TYR A 53 -3.75 -3.07 3.66
CA TYR A 53 -4.83 -2.75 4.57
C TYR A 53 -5.14 -3.98 5.40
N SER A 54 -5.01 -3.85 6.71
CA SER A 54 -5.05 -4.97 7.67
C SER A 54 -5.73 -4.54 8.97
N PRO A 55 -7.06 -4.35 8.99
CA PRO A 55 -7.79 -3.98 10.21
C PRO A 55 -7.57 -5.02 11.32
N GLN A 56 -7.36 -4.55 12.55
CA GLN A 56 -6.99 -5.39 13.70
C GLN A 56 -8.02 -5.29 14.82
N SER A 57 -8.38 -6.41 15.45
CA SER A 57 -9.20 -6.38 16.66
C SER A 57 -8.31 -6.11 17.89
N MET A 58 -8.62 -5.05 18.64
CA MET A 58 -8.03 -4.77 19.96
C MET A 58 -9.07 -4.98 21.08
N GLY A 59 -9.83 -6.08 21.01
CA GLY A 59 -10.93 -6.39 21.93
C GLY A 59 -12.30 -5.88 21.48
N GLY A 60 -12.39 -5.31 20.27
CA GLY A 60 -13.61 -4.82 19.63
C GLY A 60 -13.66 -5.18 18.13
N SER A 61 -14.48 -4.49 17.35
CA SER A 61 -14.55 -4.71 15.90
C SER A 61 -13.22 -4.33 15.24
N ALA A 62 -12.74 -5.18 14.32
CA ALA A 62 -11.49 -4.88 13.60
C ALA A 62 -11.62 -3.64 12.69
N ILE A 63 -12.82 -3.36 12.17
CA ILE A 63 -13.07 -2.20 11.31
C ILE A 63 -12.89 -0.87 12.05
N ASP A 64 -12.92 -0.88 13.39
CA ASP A 64 -12.73 0.31 14.23
C ASP A 64 -11.25 0.63 14.47
N HIS A 65 -10.32 -0.22 14.02
CA HIS A 65 -8.88 -0.04 14.17
C HIS A 65 -8.14 -0.50 12.92
N ILE A 66 -8.04 0.43 11.97
CA ILE A 66 -7.39 0.20 10.68
C ILE A 66 -5.88 0.29 10.83
N HIS A 67 -5.17 -0.73 10.35
CA HIS A 67 -3.75 -0.64 10.03
C HIS A 67 -3.63 -0.56 8.52
N ALA A 68 -2.81 0.37 8.04
CA ALA A 68 -2.50 0.50 6.64
C ALA A 68 -1.03 0.88 6.48
N MET A 69 -0.41 0.37 5.42
CA MET A 69 0.97 0.69 5.09
C MET A 69 1.13 0.95 3.60
N PHE A 70 2.06 1.85 3.30
CA PHE A 70 2.61 2.08 1.98
C PHE A 70 4.13 1.92 2.09
N ARG A 71 4.74 1.17 1.17
CA ARG A 71 6.19 1.04 1.08
C ARG A 71 6.67 1.05 -0.35
N ASP A 72 7.92 1.46 -0.47
CA ASP A 72 8.76 1.26 -1.64
C ASP A 72 9.73 0.10 -1.36
N PRO A 73 9.53 -1.10 -1.95
CA PRO A 73 10.43 -2.22 -1.75
C PRO A 73 11.87 -1.96 -2.24
N THR A 74 12.08 -1.03 -3.17
CA THR A 74 13.41 -0.70 -3.72
C THR A 74 14.23 0.21 -2.81
N ASN A 75 13.56 0.88 -1.87
CA ASN A 75 14.16 1.79 -0.92
C ASN A 75 13.57 1.58 0.48
N ASP A 76 13.36 0.31 0.85
CA ASP A 76 12.71 -0.01 2.12
C ASP A 76 13.55 0.54 3.27
N TYR A 77 12.92 1.20 4.23
CA TYR A 77 13.58 1.91 5.33
C TYR A 77 14.69 2.90 4.92
N GLY A 78 14.67 3.43 3.68
CA GLY A 78 15.64 4.42 3.22
C GLY A 78 17.04 3.86 2.97
N MET A 79 17.15 2.56 2.68
CA MET A 79 18.43 1.89 2.41
C MET A 79 19.24 2.57 1.29
N GLY A 80 18.56 3.18 0.31
CA GLY A 80 19.19 3.98 -0.74
C GLY A 80 19.94 5.23 -0.22
N LEU A 81 19.60 5.75 0.96
CA LEU A 81 20.31 6.86 1.60
C LEU A 81 21.60 6.43 2.31
N ILE A 82 21.71 5.14 2.66
CA ILE A 82 22.88 4.56 3.33
C ILE A 82 23.68 3.61 2.44
N GLY A 83 23.31 3.51 1.15
CA GLY A 83 24.04 2.77 0.13
C GLY A 83 24.08 1.26 0.35
N GLN A 84 23.03 0.69 0.94
CA GLN A 84 22.88 -0.76 1.13
C GLN A 84 21.74 -1.33 0.30
#